data_AF-A0A537F935-F1
#
_entry.id   AF-A0A537F935-F1
#
_cell.length_a   1.000
_cell.length_b   1.000
_cell.length_c   1.000
_cell.angle_alpha   90.00
_cell.angle_beta   90.00
_cell.angle_gamma   90.00
#
_symmetry.space_group_name_H-M   'P 1'
#
loop_
_entity.id
_entity.type
_entity.pdbx_description
1 polymer ?
#
loop_
_entity_poly.entity_id
_entity_poly.type
_entity_poly.pdbx_seq_one_letter_code
_entity_poly.pdbx_strand_id
1 'polypeptide(L)'
;GEIEQEPEEEKSELKKFYLAKGLSQDEAGKIVEKISENKDKFLEDILMHELHVHETRLENPIKMGGVIGLSYLAGALIPLAPFILLSTRNSSIIGAALVSPLFLFGVGVWKGRIVGRRFWRSGLETLIIGVAASGVLYIIGTAIGFF
;
A
#
# COMPACT_ATOMS: atom_id res chain seq x y z
N GLY A 1 11.93 18.64 -3.84
CA GLY A 1 12.49 17.41 -3.25
C GLY A 1 13.91 17.66 -2.79
N GLU A 2 14.58 16.68 -2.18
CA GLU A 2 15.99 16.80 -1.74
C GLU A 2 16.90 17.21 -2.92
N ILE A 3 16.69 16.64 -4.11
CA ILE A 3 17.31 17.07 -5.39
C ILE A 3 17.23 18.58 -5.71
N GLU A 4 16.17 19.27 -5.29
CA GLU A 4 16.01 20.71 -5.54
C GLU A 4 16.57 21.58 -4.42
N GLN A 5 16.61 21.05 -3.19
CA GLN A 5 17.02 21.77 -2.00
C GLN A 5 18.52 21.59 -1.72
N GLU A 6 19.04 20.39 -1.99
CA GLU A 6 20.39 19.93 -1.64
C GLU A 6 21.06 19.15 -2.80
N PRO A 7 21.10 19.69 -4.04
CA PRO A 7 21.59 18.98 -5.23
C PRO A 7 23.05 18.53 -5.14
N GLU A 8 23.89 19.22 -4.38
CA GLU A 8 25.30 18.87 -4.22
C GLU A 8 25.50 17.69 -3.25
N GLU A 9 24.62 17.54 -2.27
CA GLU A 9 24.62 16.39 -1.36
C GLU A 9 24.23 15.12 -2.12
N GLU A 10 23.15 15.21 -2.90
CA GLU A 10 22.65 14.17 -3.79
C GLU A 10 23.70 13.69 -4.82
N LYS A 11 24.45 14.62 -5.42
CA LYS A 11 25.59 14.27 -6.29
C LYS A 11 26.68 13.52 -5.53
N SER A 12 26.96 13.93 -4.30
CA SER A 12 27.96 13.28 -3.44
C SER A 12 27.55 11.85 -3.09
N GLU A 13 26.27 11.64 -2.78
CA GLU A 13 25.69 10.32 -2.54
C GLU A 13 25.77 9.41 -3.77
N LEU A 14 25.30 9.90 -4.92
CA LEU A 14 25.35 9.16 -6.17
C LEU A 14 26.80 8.82 -6.58
N LYS A 15 27.76 9.69 -6.28
CA LYS A 15 29.19 9.42 -6.49
C LYS A 15 29.69 8.29 -5.59
N LYS A 16 29.32 8.28 -4.29
CA LYS A 16 29.66 7.19 -3.36
C LYS A 16 29.07 5.86 -3.83
N PHE A 17 27.86 5.87 -4.40
CA PHE A 17 27.24 4.70 -4.99
C PHE A 17 28.04 4.13 -6.16
N TYR A 18 28.47 4.96 -7.12
CA TYR A 18 29.30 4.50 -8.24
C TYR A 18 30.68 4.02 -7.80
N LEU A 19 31.28 4.65 -6.78
CA LEU A 19 32.50 4.16 -6.15
C LEU A 19 32.31 2.76 -5.54
N ALA A 20 31.19 2.52 -4.83
CA ALA A 20 30.87 1.22 -4.26
C ALA A 20 30.61 0.14 -5.33
N LYS A 21 30.21 0.54 -6.55
CA LYS A 21 30.13 -0.33 -7.73
C LYS A 21 31.48 -0.65 -8.39
N GLY A 22 32.57 -0.08 -7.87
CA GLY A 22 33.94 -0.36 -8.34
C GLY A 22 34.47 0.63 -9.38
N LEU A 23 33.79 1.76 -9.61
CA LEU A 23 34.33 2.82 -10.47
C LEU A 23 35.40 3.63 -9.72
N SER A 24 36.36 4.18 -10.46
CA SER A 24 37.32 5.11 -9.90
C SER A 24 36.67 6.46 -9.55
N GLN A 25 37.35 7.25 -8.71
CA GLN A 25 36.86 8.56 -8.28
C GLN A 25 36.66 9.55 -9.44
N ASP A 26 37.48 9.45 -10.48
CA ASP A 26 37.38 10.27 -11.70
C ASP A 26 36.19 9.82 -12.57
N GLU A 27 36.03 8.52 -12.79
CA GLU A 27 34.91 7.96 -13.55
C GLU A 27 33.56 8.26 -12.88
N ALA A 28 33.45 8.00 -11.58
CA ALA A 28 32.23 8.30 -10.81
C ALA A 28 31.90 9.80 -10.82
N GLY A 29 32.92 10.67 -10.73
CA GLY A 29 32.73 12.12 -10.83
C GLY A 29 32.16 12.53 -12.18
N LYS A 30 32.78 12.09 -13.28
CA LYS A 30 32.35 12.42 -14.65
C LYS A 30 30.95 11.92 -14.97
N ILE A 31 30.60 10.71 -14.51
CA ILE A 31 29.27 10.12 -14.72
C ILE A 31 28.21 10.94 -13.99
N VAL A 32 28.40 11.21 -12.70
CA VAL A 32 27.44 11.98 -11.90
C VAL A 32 27.27 13.38 -12.46
N GLU A 33 28.35 14.06 -12.82
CA GLU A 33 28.29 15.39 -13.42
C GLU A 33 27.46 15.37 -14.72
N LYS A 34 27.71 14.38 -15.59
CA LYS A 34 26.97 14.24 -16.84
C LYS A 34 25.49 13.88 -16.65
N ILE A 35 25.16 13.00 -15.72
CA ILE A 35 23.78 12.62 -15.40
C ILE A 35 23.03 13.80 -14.79
N SER A 36 23.69 14.57 -13.92
CA SER A 36 23.11 15.73 -13.23
C SER A 36 22.72 16.89 -14.16
N GLU A 37 23.25 16.94 -15.39
CA GLU A 37 22.81 17.91 -16.42
C GLU A 37 21.34 17.71 -16.81
N ASN A 38 20.82 16.47 -16.70
CA ASN A 38 19.44 16.15 -16.98
C ASN A 38 18.72 15.82 -15.66
N LYS A 39 17.87 16.73 -15.21
CA LYS A 39 17.11 16.59 -13.95
C LYS A 39 16.30 15.30 -13.86
N ASP A 40 15.69 14.87 -14.98
CA ASP A 40 14.87 13.66 -15.00
C ASP A 40 15.75 12.42 -14.81
N LYS A 41 16.91 12.37 -15.50
CA LYS A 41 17.86 11.26 -15.35
C LYS A 41 18.55 11.23 -13.99
N PHE A 42 18.81 12.41 -13.43
CA PHE A 42 19.38 12.54 -12.10
C PHE A 42 18.42 12.03 -11.03
N LEU A 43 17.14 12.42 -11.12
CA LEU A 43 16.06 11.90 -10.28
C LEU A 43 15.90 10.38 -10.45
N GLU A 44 15.91 9.88 -11.67
CA GLU A 44 15.81 8.43 -11.94
C GLU A 44 16.92 7.64 -11.25
N ASP A 45 18.16 8.10 -11.33
CA ASP A 45 19.32 7.44 -10.72
C ASP A 45 19.30 7.49 -9.19
N ILE A 46 18.89 8.63 -8.61
CA ILE A 46 18.75 8.79 -7.15
C ILE A 46 17.62 7.90 -6.62
N LEU A 47 16.45 7.92 -7.25
CA LEU A 47 15.32 7.05 -6.87
C LEU A 47 15.68 5.57 -6.98
N MET A 48 16.49 5.20 -7.97
CA MET A 48 17.01 3.84 -8.11
C MET A 48 18.00 3.49 -6.99
N HIS A 49 18.86 4.43 -6.59
CA HIS A 49 19.85 4.24 -5.53
C HIS A 49 19.19 4.12 -4.15
N GLU A 50 18.32 5.07 -3.79
CA GLU A 50 17.76 5.15 -2.44
C GLU A 50 16.57 4.22 -2.25
N LEU A 51 15.61 4.29 -3.17
CA LEU A 51 14.33 3.60 -3.02
C LEU A 51 14.32 2.24 -3.73
N HIS A 52 15.34 1.94 -4.54
CA HIS A 52 15.38 0.75 -5.38
C HIS A 52 14.15 0.64 -6.30
N VAL A 53 13.58 1.79 -6.67
CA VAL A 53 12.39 1.89 -7.52
C VAL A 53 12.82 2.34 -8.91
N HIS A 54 12.36 1.61 -9.93
CA HIS A 54 12.48 2.07 -11.32
C HIS A 54 11.34 3.06 -11.63
N GLU A 55 11.65 4.25 -12.14
CA GLU A 55 10.64 5.27 -12.49
C GLU A 55 9.53 4.74 -13.41
N THR A 56 9.86 3.78 -14.29
CA THR A 56 8.88 3.10 -15.16
C THR A 56 7.79 2.33 -14.41
N ARG A 57 7.91 2.17 -13.09
CA ARG A 57 6.91 1.52 -12.21
C ARG A 57 6.10 2.49 -11.34
N LEU A 58 6.40 3.79 -11.36
CA LEU A 58 5.62 4.76 -10.58
C LEU A 58 4.30 5.04 -11.30
N GLU A 59 3.27 4.25 -11.00
CA GLU A 59 1.92 4.51 -11.47
C GLU A 59 1.40 5.87 -10.97
N ASN A 60 0.58 6.55 -11.78
CA ASN A 60 0.03 7.85 -11.44
C ASN A 60 -0.68 7.78 -10.07
N PRO A 61 -0.29 8.61 -9.08
CA PRO A 61 -0.77 8.49 -7.70
C PRO A 61 -2.27 8.76 -7.57
N ILE A 62 -2.82 9.65 -8.40
CA ILE A 62 -4.26 9.94 -8.42
C ILE A 62 -5.02 8.72 -8.96
N LYS A 63 -4.52 8.09 -10.03
CA LYS A 63 -5.12 6.86 -10.56
C LYS A 63 -5.07 5.74 -9.53
N MET A 64 -3.91 5.54 -8.88
CA MET A 64 -3.74 4.53 -7.84
C MET A 64 -4.66 4.77 -6.64
N GLY A 65 -4.72 6.02 -6.16
CA GLY A 65 -5.65 6.41 -5.09
C GLY A 65 -7.10 6.17 -5.48
N GLY A 66 -7.48 6.50 -6.71
CA GLY A 66 -8.82 6.23 -7.26
C GLY A 66 -9.15 4.73 -7.30
N VAL A 67 -8.23 3.90 -7.79
CA VAL A 67 -8.40 2.44 -7.83
C VAL A 67 -8.57 1.87 -6.42
N ILE A 68 -7.72 2.26 -5.47
CA ILE A 68 -7.80 1.80 -4.08
C ILE A 68 -9.11 2.25 -3.44
N GLY A 69 -9.48 3.52 -3.58
CA GLY A 69 -10.69 4.09 -3.00
C GLY A 69 -11.97 3.44 -3.54
N LEU A 70 -12.08 3.30 -4.87
CA LEU A 70 -13.22 2.63 -5.49
C LEU A 70 -13.30 1.15 -5.13
N SER A 71 -12.17 0.46 -5.05
CA SER A 71 -12.11 -0.94 -4.61
C SER A 71 -12.55 -1.09 -3.16
N TYR A 72 -12.14 -0.16 -2.29
CA TYR A 72 -12.57 -0.13 -0.88
C TYR A 72 -14.08 0.09 -0.77
N LEU A 73 -14.63 1.08 -1.48
CA LEU A 73 -16.07 1.35 -1.49
C LEU A 73 -16.85 0.13 -1.97
N ALA A 74 -16.47 -0.44 -3.11
CA ALA A 74 -17.13 -1.62 -3.66
C ALA A 74 -17.07 -2.81 -2.70
N GLY A 75 -15.91 -3.04 -2.07
CA GLY A 75 -15.74 -4.10 -1.07
C GLY A 75 -16.56 -3.86 0.19
N ALA A 76 -16.66 -2.63 0.68
CA ALA A 76 -17.40 -2.27 1.88
C ALA A 76 -18.92 -2.44 1.72
N LEU A 77 -19.45 -2.30 0.50
CA LEU A 77 -20.87 -2.51 0.24
C LEU A 77 -21.34 -3.94 0.50
N ILE A 78 -20.46 -4.95 0.37
CA ILE A 78 -20.84 -6.36 0.54
C ILE A 78 -21.21 -6.67 2.01
N PRO A 79 -20.36 -6.38 3.02
CA PRO A 79 -20.73 -6.46 4.43
C PRO A 79 -21.95 -5.60 4.82
N LEU A 80 -22.17 -4.47 4.14
CA LEU A 80 -23.28 -3.56 4.40
C LEU A 80 -24.59 -3.96 3.72
N ALA A 81 -24.55 -4.81 2.69
CA ALA A 81 -25.72 -5.19 1.90
C ALA A 81 -26.89 -5.70 2.77
N PRO A 82 -26.70 -6.49 3.85
CA PRO A 82 -27.80 -6.90 4.73
C PRO A 82 -28.52 -5.73 5.41
N PHE A 83 -27.85 -4.62 5.70
CA PHE A 83 -28.48 -3.42 6.25
C PHE A 83 -29.26 -2.62 5.21
N ILE A 84 -28.89 -2.73 3.93
CA ILE A 84 -29.58 -2.07 2.82
C ILE A 84 -30.80 -2.88 2.37
N LEU A 85 -30.67 -4.22 2.35
CA LEU A 85 -31.65 -5.12 1.73
C LEU A 85 -32.67 -5.70 2.71
N LEU A 86 -32.33 -5.81 4.00
CA LEU A 86 -33.22 -6.41 5.01
C LEU A 86 -33.89 -5.33 5.86
N SER A 87 -35.18 -5.50 6.13
CA SER A 87 -35.99 -4.46 6.77
C SER A 87 -35.98 -4.49 8.30
N THR A 88 -35.63 -5.61 8.93
CA THR A 88 -35.62 -5.72 10.40
C THR A 88 -34.22 -5.65 10.95
N ARG A 89 -34.04 -4.93 12.07
CA ARG A 89 -32.75 -4.80 12.76
C ARG A 89 -32.08 -6.15 13.01
N ASN A 90 -32.85 -7.13 13.52
CA ASN A 90 -32.31 -8.44 13.85
C ASN A 90 -31.86 -9.21 12.59
N SER A 91 -32.66 -9.19 11.52
CA SER A 91 -32.28 -9.84 10.26
C SER A 91 -31.04 -9.19 9.64
N SER A 92 -30.93 -7.87 9.67
CA SER A 92 -29.78 -7.15 9.11
C SER A 92 -28.50 -7.45 9.87
N ILE A 93 -28.54 -7.47 11.20
CA ILE A 93 -27.39 -7.81 12.05
C ILE A 93 -26.94 -9.25 11.80
N ILE A 94 -27.86 -10.21 11.80
CA ILE A 94 -27.53 -11.62 11.55
C ILE A 94 -26.96 -11.80 10.14
N GLY A 95 -27.59 -11.17 9.13
CA GLY A 95 -27.10 -11.21 7.76
C GLY A 95 -25.68 -10.65 7.65
N ALA A 96 -25.41 -9.49 8.24
CA ALA A 96 -24.08 -8.88 8.23
C ALA A 96 -23.03 -9.74 8.97
N ALA A 97 -23.42 -10.34 10.10
CA ALA A 97 -22.57 -11.24 10.88
C ALA A 97 -22.19 -12.52 10.12
N LEU A 98 -23.00 -12.96 9.14
CA LEU A 98 -22.69 -14.10 8.29
C LEU A 98 -21.92 -13.69 7.02
N VAL A 99 -22.35 -12.62 6.37
CA VAL A 99 -21.78 -12.16 5.08
C VAL A 99 -20.36 -11.62 5.27
N SER A 100 -20.11 -10.82 6.31
CA SER A 100 -18.81 -10.15 6.48
C SER A 100 -17.65 -11.13 6.69
N PRO A 101 -17.76 -12.15 7.58
CA PRO A 101 -16.72 -13.17 7.72
C PRO A 101 -16.43 -13.94 6.42
N LEU A 102 -17.48 -14.35 5.71
CA LEU A 102 -17.33 -15.08 4.44
C LEU A 102 -16.64 -14.22 3.38
N PHE A 103 -17.01 -12.95 3.30
CA PHE A 103 -16.40 -12.00 2.39
C PHE A 103 -14.92 -11.75 2.72
N LEU A 104 -14.60 -11.46 3.98
CA LEU A 104 -13.21 -11.25 4.44
C LEU A 104 -12.34 -12.49 4.19
N PHE A 105 -12.86 -13.67 4.49
CA PHE A 105 -12.16 -14.92 4.22
C PHE A 105 -11.92 -15.10 2.72
N GLY A 106 -12.93 -14.86 1.87
CA GLY A 106 -12.83 -14.92 0.42
C GLY A 106 -11.79 -13.96 -0.16
N VAL A 107 -11.79 -12.70 0.28
CA VAL A 107 -10.78 -11.70 -0.10
C VAL A 107 -9.38 -12.14 0.35
N GLY A 108 -9.24 -12.66 1.57
CA GLY A 108 -7.97 -13.17 2.07
C GLY A 108 -7.45 -14.38 1.28
N VAL A 109 -8.34 -15.29 0.86
CA VAL A 109 -8.00 -16.42 -0.03
C VAL A 109 -7.52 -15.91 -1.38
N TRP A 110 -8.23 -14.95 -1.97
CA TRP A 110 -7.88 -14.32 -3.25
C TRP A 110 -6.51 -13.65 -3.17
N LYS A 111 -6.29 -12.81 -2.16
CA LYS A 111 -4.99 -12.19 -1.83
C LYS A 111 -3.89 -13.25 -1.73
N GLY A 112 -4.16 -14.35 -1.04
CA GLY A 112 -3.20 -15.43 -0.84
C GLY A 112 -2.75 -16.08 -2.15
N ARG A 113 -3.67 -16.27 -3.11
CA ARG A 113 -3.36 -16.80 -4.44
C ARG A 113 -2.49 -15.85 -5.25
N ILE A 114 -2.77 -14.55 -5.22
CA ILE A 114 -2.00 -13.53 -5.97
C ILE A 114 -0.56 -13.45 -5.45
N VAL A 115 -0.38 -13.43 -4.13
CA VAL A 115 0.92 -13.21 -3.48
C VAL A 115 1.72 -14.52 -3.30
N GLY A 116 1.24 -15.65 -3.85
CA GLY A 116 1.94 -16.95 -3.76
C GLY A 116 2.01 -17.53 -2.34
N ARG A 117 1.13 -17.10 -1.43
CA ARG A 117 1.03 -17.63 -0.05
C ARG A 117 0.01 -18.76 0.02
N ARG A 118 0.06 -19.56 1.09
CA ARG A 118 -0.97 -20.58 1.36
C ARG A 118 -2.34 -19.91 1.50
N PHE A 119 -3.21 -20.11 0.52
CA PHE A 119 -4.45 -19.34 0.36
C PHE A 119 -5.40 -19.45 1.56
N TRP A 120 -5.60 -20.65 2.13
CA TRP A 120 -6.43 -20.83 3.34
C TRP A 120 -5.88 -20.07 4.55
N ARG A 121 -4.55 -20.01 4.72
CA ARG A 121 -3.93 -19.26 5.82
C ARG A 121 -4.13 -17.76 5.66
N SER A 122 -3.95 -17.26 4.44
CA SER A 122 -4.20 -15.86 4.10
C SER A 122 -5.67 -15.47 4.30
N GLY A 123 -6.61 -16.37 3.96
CA GLY A 123 -8.03 -16.22 4.27
C GLY A 123 -8.30 -16.11 5.77
N LEU A 124 -7.75 -17.04 6.55
CA LEU A 124 -7.94 -17.06 8.00
C LEU A 124 -7.33 -15.84 8.69
N GLU A 125 -6.15 -15.40 8.25
CA GLU A 125 -5.49 -14.19 8.75
C GLU A 125 -6.38 -12.96 8.54
N THR A 126 -6.88 -12.74 7.31
CA THR A 126 -7.78 -11.62 7.01
C THR A 126 -9.08 -11.69 7.81
N LEU A 127 -9.66 -12.89 7.98
CA LEU A 127 -10.83 -13.09 8.80
C LEU A 127 -10.58 -12.70 10.28
N ILE A 128 -9.50 -13.21 10.88
CA ILE A 128 -9.17 -12.95 12.29
C ILE A 128 -8.95 -11.45 12.52
N ILE A 129 -8.21 -10.78 11.63
CA ILE A 129 -7.97 -9.33 11.72
C ILE A 129 -9.31 -8.57 11.69
N GLY A 130 -10.21 -8.92 10.77
CA GLY A 130 -11.51 -8.25 10.67
C GLY A 130 -12.42 -8.49 11.87
N VAL A 131 -12.45 -9.71 12.40
CA VAL A 131 -13.21 -10.04 13.62
C VAL A 131 -12.65 -9.31 14.83
N ALA A 132 -11.32 -9.29 14.99
CA ALA A 132 -10.67 -8.58 16.09
C ALA A 132 -10.95 -7.07 16.03
N ALA A 133 -10.78 -6.45 14.84
CA ALA A 133 -11.09 -5.03 14.64
C ALA A 133 -12.56 -4.72 14.94
N SER A 134 -13.49 -5.57 14.49
CA SER A 134 -14.92 -5.42 14.77
C SER A 134 -15.22 -5.52 16.27
N GLY A 135 -14.56 -6.44 16.98
CA GLY A 135 -14.67 -6.56 18.44
C GLY A 135 -14.17 -5.32 19.17
N VAL A 136 -13.02 -4.77 18.76
CA VAL A 136 -12.49 -3.52 19.31
C VAL A 136 -13.46 -2.36 19.06
N LEU A 137 -13.99 -2.22 17.84
CA LEU A 137 -14.96 -1.18 17.50
C LEU A 137 -16.26 -1.32 18.32
N TYR A 138 -16.74 -2.55 18.55
CA TYR A 138 -17.91 -2.80 19.38
C TYR A 138 -17.67 -2.40 20.84
N ILE A 139 -16.51 -2.72 21.40
CA ILE A 139 -16.13 -2.32 22.77
C ILE A 139 -16.08 -0.80 22.88
N ILE A 140 -15.41 -0.13 21.94
CA ILE A 140 -15.32 1.34 21.91
C ILE A 140 -16.71 1.97 21.79
N GLY A 141 -17.54 1.49 20.86
CA GLY A 141 -18.89 2.00 20.65
C GLY A 141 -19.78 1.81 21.88
N THR A 142 -19.65 0.67 22.57
CA THR A 142 -20.37 0.41 23.82
C THR A 142 -19.86 1.30 24.95
N ALA A 143 -18.55 1.50 25.08
CA ALA A 143 -17.95 2.35 26.10
C ALA A 143 -18.35 3.83 25.94
N ILE A 144 -18.36 4.35 24.71
CA ILE A 144 -18.79 5.72 24.42
C ILE A 144 -20.30 5.85 24.60
N GLY A 145 -21.10 4.88 24.14
CA GLY A 145 -22.56 4.93 24.30
C GLY A 145 -23.05 4.74 25.74
N PHE A 146 -22.17 4.35 26.67
CA PHE A 146 -22.43 4.31 28.11
C PHE A 146 -22.13 5.64 28.83
N PHE A 147 -21.46 6.60 28.17
CA PHE A 147 -21.32 7.99 28.61
C PHE A 147 -22.40 8.87 27.99
#